data_AF-A0A7R9E1V2-F1
#
_entry.id   AF-A0A7R9E1V2-F1
#
_cell.length_a   1.000
_cell.length_b   1.000
_cell.length_c   1.000
_cell.angle_alpha   90.00
_cell.angle_beta   90.00
_cell.angle_gamma   90.00
#
_symmetry.space_group_name_H-M   'P 1'
#
loop_
_entity.id
_entity.type
_entity.pdbx_description
1 polymer ?
#
loop_
_entity_poly.entity_id
_entity_poly.type
_entity_poly.pdbx_seq_one_letter_code
_entity_poly.pdbx_strand_id
1 'polypeptide(L)'
;MKLSRQELRIKVFQKLKLQRSLLKLLPMCLCLVQMVIYVEACESGSLFDDILTDTLNIFVTTAADPLESSYACYFDEYRQTYLGDLFSVSWMEDTEKENLLRESLHHQYEAVRHRVNTSHVEEYGNLDIGALHISDFLGFHMNGLPDDIPAVPKVQDYVNNRNAQVALLQKKLEAAQTPKERSAIKFEIHKLLKGRLKGCRNMAVAWGTSLRGRQTELDMT
;
A
#
# COMPACT_ATOMS: atom_id res chain seq x y z
N MET A 1 -4.47 -17.39 -6.21
CA MET A 1 -3.08 -17.60 -5.75
C MET A 1 -3.15 -17.88 -4.24
N LYS A 2 -2.75 -19.05 -3.74
CA LYS A 2 -2.86 -19.37 -2.29
C LYS A 2 -1.63 -18.82 -1.56
N LEU A 3 -1.83 -17.94 -0.57
CA LEU A 3 -0.80 -17.45 0.32
C LEU A 3 -0.12 -18.62 1.04
N SER A 4 1.20 -18.55 1.20
CA SER A 4 1.94 -19.56 1.95
C SER A 4 1.59 -19.49 3.45
N ARG A 5 1.70 -20.62 4.16
CA ARG A 5 1.49 -20.68 5.62
C ARG A 5 2.39 -19.73 6.41
N GLN A 6 3.57 -19.39 5.90
CA GLN A 6 4.47 -18.43 6.54
C GLN A 6 3.96 -17.00 6.34
N GLU A 7 3.54 -16.65 5.14
CA GLU A 7 2.91 -15.35 4.86
C GLU A 7 1.62 -15.19 5.69
N LEU A 8 0.79 -16.22 5.78
CA LEU A 8 -0.39 -16.23 6.66
C LEU A 8 -0.02 -16.00 8.13
N ARG A 9 1.04 -16.65 8.63
CA ARG A 9 1.51 -16.45 10.03
C ARG A 9 2.02 -15.04 10.27
N ILE A 10 2.77 -14.47 9.32
CA ILE A 10 3.27 -13.10 9.41
C ILE A 10 2.10 -12.12 9.40
N LYS A 11 1.17 -12.29 8.45
CA LYS A 11 -0.05 -11.48 8.37
C LYS A 11 -0.84 -11.54 9.67
N VAL A 12 -1.16 -12.74 10.17
CA VAL A 12 -1.85 -12.93 11.45
C VAL A 12 -1.10 -12.27 12.61
N PHE A 13 0.23 -12.38 12.67
CA PHE A 13 1.03 -11.78 13.74
C PHE A 13 1.06 -10.24 13.68
N GLN A 14 1.23 -9.66 12.49
CA GLN A 14 1.17 -8.21 12.27
C GLN A 14 -0.21 -7.67 12.65
N LYS A 15 -1.24 -8.35 12.17
CA LYS A 15 -2.65 -8.10 12.40
C LYS A 15 -3.00 -8.13 13.91
N LEU A 16 -2.57 -9.16 14.64
CA LEU A 16 -2.73 -9.24 16.10
C LEU A 16 -1.95 -8.16 16.87
N LYS A 17 -0.75 -7.81 16.42
CA LYS A 17 0.04 -6.72 17.03
C LYS A 17 -0.65 -5.38 16.84
N LEU A 18 -1.14 -5.10 15.63
CA LEU A 18 -1.86 -3.87 15.32
C LEU A 18 -3.13 -3.77 16.16
N GLN A 19 -3.95 -4.82 16.19
CA GLN A 19 -5.16 -4.86 17.01
C GLN A 19 -4.86 -4.59 18.49
N ARG A 20 -3.82 -5.23 19.05
CA ARG A 20 -3.41 -4.99 20.44
C ARG A 20 -2.95 -3.56 20.68
N SER A 21 -2.27 -2.93 19.72
CA SER A 21 -1.85 -1.54 19.84
C SER A 21 -3.05 -0.58 19.77
N LEU A 22 -3.98 -0.79 18.83
CA LEU A 22 -5.20 0.01 18.70
C LEU A 22 -6.07 -0.09 19.96
N LEU A 23 -6.28 -1.31 20.48
CA LEU A 23 -7.00 -1.55 21.73
C LEU A 23 -6.33 -0.93 22.96
N LYS A 24 -5.01 -0.68 22.95
CA LYS A 24 -4.31 0.04 24.02
C LYS A 24 -4.41 1.55 23.90
N LEU A 25 -4.55 2.08 22.68
CA LEU A 25 -4.70 3.52 22.45
C LEU A 25 -6.08 4.04 22.88
N LEU A 26 -7.12 3.22 22.70
CA LEU A 26 -8.52 3.59 22.97
C LEU A 26 -8.84 3.91 24.44
N PRO A 27 -8.42 3.12 25.46
CA PRO A 27 -8.71 3.44 26.86
C PRO A 27 -7.73 4.43 27.50
N MET A 28 -6.56 4.67 26.91
CA MET A 28 -5.58 5.63 27.45
C MET A 28 -5.82 7.08 27.02
N CYS A 29 -6.53 7.29 25.90
CA CYS A 29 -6.82 8.62 25.39
C CYS A 29 -8.33 8.83 25.39
N LEU A 30 -8.86 9.36 26.49
CA LEU A 30 -10.16 10.06 26.50
C LEU A 30 -10.18 11.30 25.55
N CYS A 31 -9.08 11.53 24.83
CA CYS A 31 -8.80 12.66 23.97
C CYS A 31 -9.02 12.42 22.47
N LEU A 32 -9.10 11.16 22.02
CA LEU A 32 -9.35 10.83 20.60
C LEU A 32 -10.80 10.38 20.44
N VAL A 33 -11.67 11.32 20.05
CA VAL A 33 -13.09 11.03 19.81
C VAL A 33 -13.22 10.12 18.58
N GLN A 34 -12.46 10.40 17.52
CA GLN A 34 -12.42 9.67 16.24
C GLN A 34 -10.99 9.64 15.70
N MET A 35 -10.64 8.58 14.96
CA MET A 35 -9.33 8.40 14.33
C MET A 35 -9.51 8.00 12.86
N VAL A 36 -8.68 8.55 11.99
CA VAL A 36 -8.63 8.21 10.56
C VAL A 36 -7.23 7.71 10.21
N ILE A 37 -7.14 6.62 9.45
CA ILE A 37 -5.86 6.02 9.05
C ILE A 37 -5.85 5.78 7.53
N TYR A 38 -4.89 6.41 6.85
CA TYR A 38 -4.58 6.13 5.44
C TYR A 38 -3.38 5.18 5.39
N VAL A 39 -3.47 4.07 4.65
CA VAL A 39 -2.40 3.09 4.55
C VAL A 39 -1.98 2.83 3.11
N GLU A 40 -0.82 3.38 2.75
CA GLU A 40 -0.10 3.05 1.53
C GLU A 40 0.84 1.85 1.77
N ALA A 41 0.40 0.66 1.38
CA ALA A 41 1.26 -0.51 1.33
C ALA A 41 0.67 -1.59 0.41
N CYS A 42 1.56 -2.48 -0.05
CA CYS A 42 1.15 -3.75 -0.65
C CYS A 42 0.37 -4.58 0.38
N GLU A 43 -0.70 -5.22 -0.06
CA GLU A 43 -1.59 -6.04 0.75
C GLU A 43 -2.14 -5.32 2.01
N SER A 44 -2.27 -3.99 1.95
CA SER A 44 -2.62 -3.13 3.09
C SER A 44 -3.97 -3.50 3.71
N GLY A 45 -4.94 -3.92 2.90
CA GLY A 45 -6.22 -4.45 3.39
C GLY A 45 -6.07 -5.62 4.36
N SER A 46 -5.04 -6.46 4.21
CA SER A 46 -4.82 -7.63 5.09
C SER A 46 -4.47 -7.28 6.53
N LEU A 47 -4.16 -6.01 6.82
CA LEU A 47 -3.95 -5.51 8.17
C LEU A 47 -5.26 -5.36 8.95
N PHE A 48 -6.39 -5.16 8.26
CA PHE A 48 -7.65 -4.71 8.85
C PHE A 48 -8.83 -5.64 8.58
N ASP A 49 -8.81 -6.34 7.43
CA ASP A 49 -9.74 -7.39 7.05
C ASP A 49 -10.06 -8.29 8.24
N ASP A 50 -11.31 -8.52 8.64
CA ASP A 50 -11.68 -9.33 9.83
C ASP A 50 -11.02 -8.94 11.19
N ILE A 51 -10.58 -7.70 11.43
CA ILE A 51 -10.07 -7.28 12.75
C ILE A 51 -10.67 -6.00 13.31
N LEU A 52 -10.90 -5.01 12.45
CA LEU A 52 -11.56 -3.78 12.91
C LEU A 52 -13.03 -4.06 13.09
N THR A 53 -13.55 -3.73 14.27
CA THR A 53 -14.97 -3.76 14.57
C THR A 53 -15.53 -2.35 14.44
N ASP A 54 -16.77 -2.25 13.97
CA ASP A 54 -17.49 -0.97 13.78
C ASP A 54 -17.69 -0.19 15.10
N THR A 55 -17.48 -0.86 16.24
CA THR A 55 -17.54 -0.26 17.58
C THR A 55 -16.35 0.61 17.93
N LEU A 56 -15.25 0.52 17.17
CA LEU A 56 -14.09 1.39 17.35
C LEU A 56 -14.30 2.66 16.54
N ASN A 57 -14.05 3.83 17.13
CA ASN A 57 -14.13 5.11 16.43
C ASN A 57 -12.92 5.33 15.50
N ILE A 58 -12.68 4.38 14.61
CA ILE A 58 -11.55 4.34 13.68
C ILE A 58 -12.11 4.09 12.28
N PHE A 59 -11.80 4.99 11.35
CA PHE A 59 -12.00 4.81 9.92
C PHE A 59 -10.65 4.56 9.26
N VAL A 60 -10.58 3.60 8.35
CA VAL A 60 -9.34 3.25 7.65
C VAL A 60 -9.61 3.17 6.16
N THR A 61 -8.71 3.73 5.36
CA THR A 61 -8.65 3.52 3.91
C THR A 61 -7.28 2.98 3.52
N THR A 62 -7.26 1.99 2.64
CA THR A 62 -6.05 1.26 2.24
C THR A 62 -5.82 1.28 0.75
N ALA A 63 -4.57 1.37 0.32
CA ALA A 63 -4.18 1.43 -1.09
C ALA A 63 -4.51 0.18 -1.92
N ALA A 64 -4.64 -0.97 -1.28
CA ALA A 64 -4.76 -2.27 -1.93
C ALA A 64 -5.55 -3.26 -1.07
N ASP A 65 -6.22 -4.22 -1.73
CA ASP A 65 -6.88 -5.34 -1.10
C ASP A 65 -5.89 -6.25 -0.32
N PRO A 66 -6.37 -7.28 0.40
CA PRO A 66 -5.50 -8.18 1.15
C PRO A 66 -4.49 -9.02 0.33
N LEU A 67 -4.57 -9.05 -1.00
CA LEU A 67 -3.88 -10.00 -1.88
C LEU A 67 -3.05 -9.35 -3.00
N GLU A 68 -3.19 -8.05 -3.23
CA GLU A 68 -2.52 -7.33 -4.30
C GLU A 68 -1.49 -6.31 -3.81
N SER A 69 -0.72 -5.77 -4.74
CA SER A 69 0.30 -4.76 -4.47
C SER A 69 -0.28 -3.36 -4.66
N SER A 70 0.28 -2.36 -3.99
CA SER A 70 0.14 -0.97 -4.41
C SER A 70 1.14 -0.62 -5.51
N TYR A 71 1.06 0.61 -6.05
CA TYR A 71 1.76 1.01 -7.27
C TYR A 71 2.48 2.34 -7.10
N ALA A 72 3.76 2.38 -7.45
CA ALA A 72 4.55 3.60 -7.60
C ALA A 72 4.18 4.34 -8.89
N CYS A 73 4.43 5.64 -8.92
CA CYS A 73 4.13 6.51 -10.04
C CYS A 73 5.04 7.76 -10.07
N TYR A 74 4.92 8.59 -11.11
CA TYR A 74 5.74 9.80 -11.28
C TYR A 74 7.24 9.50 -11.34
N PHE A 75 7.66 8.72 -12.34
CA PHE A 75 9.05 8.54 -12.68
C PHE A 75 9.68 9.87 -13.13
N ASP A 76 10.74 10.25 -12.43
CA ASP A 76 11.52 11.44 -12.75
C ASP A 76 12.84 11.01 -13.41
N GLU A 77 13.01 11.39 -14.68
CA GLU A 77 14.21 11.06 -15.46
C GLU A 77 15.47 11.72 -14.93
N TYR A 78 15.39 12.90 -14.32
CA TYR A 78 16.56 13.59 -13.79
C TYR A 78 17.06 12.94 -12.49
N ARG A 79 16.14 12.62 -11.58
CA ARG A 79 16.38 12.01 -10.27
C ARG A 79 16.54 10.50 -10.36
N GLN A 80 16.10 9.90 -11.47
CA GLN A 80 16.13 8.45 -11.71
C GLN A 80 15.44 7.70 -10.56
N THR A 81 14.19 8.05 -10.26
CA THR A 81 13.33 7.40 -9.26
C THR A 81 11.86 7.73 -9.50
N TYR A 82 10.96 6.93 -8.92
CA TYR A 82 9.55 7.28 -8.78
C TYR A 82 9.39 8.24 -7.61
N LEU A 83 8.55 9.27 -7.77
CA LEU A 83 8.35 10.34 -6.79
C LEU A 83 7.15 10.14 -5.87
N GLY A 84 6.23 9.25 -6.23
CA GLY A 84 5.05 8.97 -5.40
C GLY A 84 4.47 7.60 -5.62
N ASP A 85 3.42 7.31 -4.86
CA ASP A 85 2.61 6.10 -4.96
C ASP A 85 1.17 6.48 -5.33
N LEU A 86 0.53 5.72 -6.21
CA LEU A 86 -0.72 6.10 -6.87
C LEU A 86 -1.84 6.40 -5.87
N PHE A 87 -2.02 5.57 -4.84
CA PHE A 87 -3.03 5.84 -3.82
C PHE A 87 -2.69 7.11 -3.04
N SER A 88 -1.43 7.23 -2.58
CA SER A 88 -0.95 8.39 -1.82
C SER A 88 -1.13 9.71 -2.58
N VAL A 89 -0.66 9.79 -3.82
CA VAL A 89 -0.80 11.02 -4.62
C VAL A 89 -2.25 11.29 -4.99
N SER A 90 -3.08 10.24 -5.13
CA SER A 90 -4.49 10.42 -5.46
C SER A 90 -5.24 11.16 -4.36
N TRP A 91 -5.10 10.75 -3.09
CA TRP A 91 -5.82 11.41 -1.99
C TRP A 91 -5.19 12.77 -1.63
N MET A 92 -3.87 12.92 -1.73
CA MET A 92 -3.20 14.19 -1.45
C MET A 92 -3.58 15.27 -2.48
N GLU A 93 -3.54 14.94 -3.77
CA GLU A 93 -3.90 15.90 -4.82
C GLU A 93 -5.41 16.22 -4.87
N ASP A 94 -6.24 15.29 -4.42
CA ASP A 94 -7.68 15.50 -4.24
C ASP A 94 -7.91 16.51 -3.10
N THR A 95 -7.28 16.29 -1.94
CA THR A 95 -7.29 17.21 -0.79
C THR A 95 -6.81 18.63 -1.14
N GLU A 96 -5.87 18.76 -2.08
CA GLU A 96 -5.35 20.04 -2.54
C GLU A 96 -6.32 20.81 -3.47
N LYS A 97 -7.24 20.11 -4.15
CA LYS A 97 -8.16 20.68 -5.14
C LYS A 97 -9.55 20.93 -4.58
N GLU A 98 -10.01 20.03 -3.71
CA GLU A 98 -11.38 20.04 -3.21
C GLU A 98 -11.58 20.98 -2.02
N ASN A 99 -12.84 21.33 -1.74
CA ASN A 99 -13.19 22.09 -0.55
C ASN A 99 -13.38 21.16 0.64
N LEU A 100 -12.37 21.10 1.52
CA LEU A 100 -12.33 20.20 2.67
C LEU A 100 -13.44 20.43 3.70
N LEU A 101 -14.10 21.60 3.71
CA LEU A 101 -15.27 21.88 4.56
C LEU A 101 -16.55 21.26 4.02
N ARG A 102 -16.55 20.74 2.79
CA ARG A 102 -17.71 20.15 2.10
C ARG A 102 -17.48 18.69 1.73
N GLU A 103 -16.24 18.33 1.44
CA GLU A 103 -15.89 16.97 1.10
C GLU A 103 -15.83 16.08 2.34
N SER A 104 -16.56 14.95 2.29
CA SER A 104 -16.51 13.93 3.31
C SER A 104 -15.40 12.91 3.04
N LEU A 105 -14.97 12.20 4.09
CA LEU A 105 -13.98 11.13 3.97
C LEU A 105 -14.41 10.03 2.98
N HIS A 106 -15.70 9.65 2.99
CA HIS A 106 -16.23 8.64 2.08
C HIS A 106 -16.27 9.15 0.63
N HIS A 107 -16.55 10.44 0.41
CA HIS A 107 -16.49 11.01 -0.94
C HIS A 107 -15.06 10.98 -1.50
N GLN A 108 -14.07 11.37 -0.71
CA GLN A 108 -12.67 11.25 -1.11
C GLN A 108 -12.26 9.78 -1.32
N TYR A 109 -12.73 8.85 -0.48
CA TYR A 109 -12.51 7.41 -0.69
C TYR A 109 -13.00 6.97 -2.09
N GLU A 110 -14.22 7.33 -2.49
CA GLU A 110 -14.75 6.99 -3.81
C GLU A 110 -14.00 7.68 -4.95
N ALA A 111 -13.61 8.95 -4.77
CA ALA A 111 -12.79 9.68 -5.76
C ALA A 111 -11.42 9.01 -5.96
N VAL A 112 -10.75 8.66 -4.86
CA VAL A 112 -9.46 7.97 -4.85
C VAL A 112 -9.61 6.57 -5.44
N ARG A 113 -10.64 5.82 -5.05
CA ARG A 113 -10.94 4.48 -5.60
C ARG A 113 -11.18 4.53 -7.10
N HIS A 114 -11.87 5.55 -7.60
CA HIS A 114 -12.09 5.73 -9.03
C HIS A 114 -10.79 6.07 -9.78
N ARG A 115 -9.91 6.87 -9.17
CA ARG A 115 -8.62 7.27 -9.75
C ARG A 115 -7.58 6.15 -9.74
N VAL A 116 -7.52 5.36 -8.66
CA VAL A 116 -6.59 4.24 -8.48
C VAL A 116 -7.13 3.02 -9.22
N ASN A 117 -6.81 2.90 -10.51
CA ASN A 117 -7.27 1.79 -11.36
C ASN A 117 -6.32 0.57 -11.40
N THR A 118 -5.25 0.58 -10.60
CA THR A 118 -4.22 -0.48 -10.57
C THR A 118 -4.35 -1.45 -9.41
N SER A 119 -5.09 -1.06 -8.37
CA SER A 119 -5.41 -1.84 -7.17
C SER A 119 -6.81 -1.45 -6.69
N HIS A 120 -7.36 -2.21 -5.76
CA HIS A 120 -8.64 -2.00 -5.12
C HIS A 120 -8.42 -1.27 -3.80
N VAL A 121 -8.83 -0.01 -3.78
CA VAL A 121 -8.88 0.79 -2.55
C VAL A 121 -10.04 0.29 -1.70
N GLU A 122 -9.76 0.00 -0.43
CA GLU A 122 -10.72 -0.58 0.52
C GLU A 122 -10.90 0.33 1.74
N GLU A 123 -12.09 0.32 2.34
CA GLU A 123 -12.41 0.99 3.60
C GLU A 123 -12.75 -0.03 4.71
N TYR A 124 -12.33 0.27 5.96
CA TYR A 124 -12.55 -0.60 7.12
C TYR A 124 -12.88 0.21 8.39
N GLY A 125 -13.47 -0.47 9.37
CA GLY A 125 -13.79 0.10 10.69
C GLY A 125 -15.16 0.76 10.70
N ASN A 126 -15.32 1.84 11.48
CA ASN A 126 -16.58 2.53 11.59
C ASN A 126 -16.80 3.46 10.38
N LEU A 127 -17.58 2.99 9.41
CA LEU A 127 -17.88 3.73 8.18
C LEU A 127 -18.79 4.96 8.40
N ASP A 128 -19.46 5.08 9.56
CA ASP A 128 -20.24 6.30 9.87
C ASP A 128 -19.31 7.53 10.01
N ILE A 129 -18.04 7.31 10.39
CA ILE A 129 -17.01 8.35 10.39
C ILE A 129 -16.75 8.85 8.96
N GLY A 130 -16.97 8.02 7.94
CA GLY A 130 -16.88 8.38 6.53
C GLY A 130 -17.78 9.56 6.12
N ALA A 131 -18.84 9.84 6.87
CA ALA A 131 -19.73 10.97 6.63
C ALA A 131 -19.18 12.32 7.13
N LEU A 132 -18.13 12.31 7.96
CA LEU A 132 -17.49 13.52 8.47
C LEU A 132 -16.64 14.21 7.41
N HIS A 133 -16.43 15.51 7.58
CA HIS A 133 -15.68 16.30 6.62
C HIS A 133 -14.18 16.08 6.82
N ILE A 134 -13.43 16.13 5.73
CA ILE A 134 -11.96 16.00 5.78
C ILE A 134 -11.35 17.10 6.65
N SER A 135 -11.98 18.29 6.70
CA SER A 135 -11.53 19.39 7.55
C SER A 135 -11.46 19.05 9.04
N ASP A 136 -12.24 18.07 9.49
CA ASP A 136 -12.23 17.62 10.89
C ASP A 136 -10.93 16.86 11.25
N PHE A 137 -10.18 16.38 10.24
CA PHE A 137 -8.98 15.56 10.41
C PHE A 137 -7.71 16.21 9.85
N LEU A 138 -7.79 16.82 8.67
CA LEU A 138 -6.64 17.45 8.00
C LEU A 138 -6.60 18.98 8.21
N GLY A 139 -7.60 19.54 8.88
CA GLY A 139 -7.75 20.98 9.09
C GLY A 139 -8.41 21.69 7.91
N PHE A 140 -8.64 22.99 8.04
CA PHE A 140 -9.32 23.78 7.02
C PHE A 140 -8.30 24.41 6.06
N HIS A 141 -8.52 24.23 4.77
CA HIS A 141 -7.88 25.00 3.71
C HIS A 141 -8.98 25.76 2.96
N MET A 142 -9.05 27.09 3.16
CA MET A 142 -10.17 27.93 2.67
C MET A 142 -10.10 28.24 1.17
N ASN A 143 -8.95 27.98 0.55
CA ASN A 143 -8.71 28.29 -0.85
C ASN A 143 -8.27 26.99 -1.51
N GLY A 144 -9.06 26.39 -2.41
CA GLY A 144 -8.46 25.50 -3.40
C GLY A 144 -7.23 26.18 -4.00
N LEU A 145 -6.18 25.42 -4.32
CA LEU A 145 -4.99 26.01 -4.94
C LEU A 145 -5.43 26.99 -6.05
N PRO A 146 -4.80 28.17 -6.19
CA PRO A 146 -5.14 29.09 -7.26
C PRO A 146 -5.19 28.33 -8.60
N ASP A 147 -6.18 28.62 -9.46
CA ASP A 147 -6.37 27.94 -10.75
C ASP A 147 -5.10 27.91 -11.63
N ASP A 148 -4.11 28.75 -11.31
CA ASP A 148 -2.80 28.86 -11.97
C ASP A 148 -1.79 27.76 -11.60
N ILE A 149 -2.10 26.82 -10.69
CA ILE A 149 -1.21 25.67 -10.48
C ILE A 149 -1.33 24.73 -11.67
N PRO A 150 -0.22 24.45 -12.39
CA PRO A 150 -0.26 23.55 -13.54
C PRO A 150 -0.91 22.23 -13.13
N ALA A 151 -1.93 21.82 -13.87
CA ALA A 151 -2.59 20.54 -13.65
C ALA A 151 -1.51 19.45 -13.57
N VAL A 152 -1.52 18.68 -12.47
CA VAL A 152 -0.59 17.58 -12.29
C VAL A 152 -0.71 16.67 -13.53
N PRO A 153 0.39 16.40 -14.25
CA PRO A 153 0.33 15.59 -15.46
C PRO A 153 -0.40 14.29 -15.19
N LYS A 154 -1.28 13.88 -16.12
CA LYS A 154 -1.93 12.57 -16.01
C LYS A 154 -0.85 11.52 -15.86
N VAL A 155 -0.84 10.90 -14.70
CA VAL A 155 0.07 9.82 -14.33
C VAL A 155 -0.19 8.66 -15.29
N GLN A 156 0.84 8.16 -15.97
CA GLN A 156 0.69 7.04 -16.91
C GLN A 156 1.73 5.93 -16.67
N ASP A 157 2.70 6.20 -15.82
CA ASP A 157 3.88 5.37 -15.59
C ASP A 157 3.77 4.61 -14.26
N TYR A 158 2.62 3.98 -14.03
CA TYR A 158 2.41 3.16 -12.86
C TYR A 158 3.27 1.90 -12.89
N VAL A 159 3.93 1.60 -11.77
CA VAL A 159 4.67 0.35 -11.61
C VAL A 159 4.28 -0.31 -10.30
N ASN A 160 3.94 -1.59 -10.40
CA ASN A 160 3.68 -2.45 -9.26
C ASN A 160 4.87 -2.37 -8.28
N ASN A 161 4.62 -2.04 -7.00
CA ASN A 161 5.68 -1.78 -6.02
C ASN A 161 6.61 -2.96 -5.79
N ARG A 162 6.15 -4.21 -6.01
CA ARG A 162 7.03 -5.38 -5.99
C ARG A 162 8.10 -5.33 -7.08
N ASN A 163 7.91 -4.56 -8.15
CA ASN A 163 8.79 -4.48 -9.31
C ASN A 163 9.43 -3.10 -9.52
N ALA A 164 9.12 -2.11 -8.68
CA ALA A 164 9.64 -0.74 -8.81
C ALA A 164 11.17 -0.68 -8.96
N GLN A 165 11.91 -1.47 -8.17
CA GLN A 165 13.38 -1.54 -8.27
C GLN A 165 13.87 -2.08 -9.63
N VAL A 166 13.20 -3.09 -10.17
CA VAL A 166 13.56 -3.67 -11.48
C VAL A 166 13.21 -2.69 -12.60
N ALA A 167 12.02 -2.09 -12.55
CA ALA A 167 11.60 -1.08 -13.53
C ALA A 167 12.54 0.13 -13.54
N LEU A 168 12.97 0.59 -12.36
CA LEU A 168 13.97 1.64 -12.25
C LEU A 168 15.28 1.27 -12.95
N LEU A 169 15.79 0.06 -12.74
CA LEU A 169 17.00 -0.40 -13.41
C LEU A 169 16.79 -0.57 -14.92
N GLN A 170 15.60 -0.94 -15.37
CA GLN A 170 15.27 -0.98 -16.80
C GLN A 170 15.30 0.42 -17.42
N LYS A 171 14.74 1.43 -16.76
CA LYS A 171 14.84 2.84 -17.18
C LYS A 171 16.29 3.32 -17.25
N LYS A 172 17.10 2.99 -16.23
CA LYS A 172 18.54 3.26 -16.24
C LYS A 172 19.26 2.56 -17.39
N LEU A 173 18.86 1.34 -17.73
CA LEU A 173 19.44 0.58 -18.83
C LEU A 173 19.13 1.21 -20.19
N GLU A 174 17.91 1.70 -20.37
CA GLU A 174 17.46 2.42 -21.58
C GLU A 174 18.23 3.73 -21.76
N ALA A 175 18.43 4.49 -20.68
CA ALA A 175 19.17 5.75 -20.68
C ALA A 175 20.70 5.60 -20.80
N ALA A 176 21.25 4.40 -20.54
CA ALA A 176 22.69 4.18 -20.54
C ALA A 176 23.31 4.33 -21.95
N GLN A 177 24.40 5.10 -22.02
CA GLN A 177 25.08 5.41 -23.29
C GLN A 177 26.21 4.44 -23.58
N THR A 178 26.90 3.95 -22.55
CA THR A 178 28.10 3.12 -22.73
C THR A 178 27.80 1.61 -22.62
N PRO A 179 28.52 0.75 -23.36
CA PRO A 179 28.42 -0.70 -23.19
C PRO A 179 28.76 -1.18 -21.78
N LYS A 180 29.68 -0.48 -21.10
CA LYS A 180 30.11 -0.79 -19.73
C LYS A 180 28.98 -0.56 -18.73
N GLU A 181 28.30 0.59 -18.77
CA GLU A 181 27.14 0.89 -17.93
C GLU A 181 26.00 -0.10 -18.17
N ARG A 182 25.67 -0.34 -19.45
CA ARG A 182 24.63 -1.32 -19.82
C ARG A 182 24.92 -2.70 -19.25
N SER A 183 26.18 -3.14 -19.29
CA SER A 183 26.58 -4.44 -18.75
C SER A 183 26.48 -4.49 -17.22
N ALA A 184 26.89 -3.42 -16.54
CA ALA A 184 26.76 -3.31 -15.08
C ALA A 184 25.28 -3.33 -14.63
N ILE A 185 24.41 -2.57 -15.29
CA ILE A 185 22.99 -2.51 -14.97
C ILE A 185 22.31 -3.86 -15.22
N LYS A 186 22.60 -4.52 -16.35
CA LYS A 186 22.11 -5.88 -16.64
C LYS A 186 22.55 -6.88 -15.57
N PHE A 187 23.78 -6.78 -15.08
CA PHE A 187 24.27 -7.62 -13.99
C PHE A 187 23.49 -7.39 -12.70
N GLU A 188 23.20 -6.14 -12.32
CA GLU A 188 22.40 -5.83 -11.13
C GLU A 188 20.96 -6.35 -11.25
N ILE A 189 20.31 -6.19 -12.41
CA ILE A 189 18.99 -6.79 -12.68
C ILE A 189 19.05 -8.32 -12.51
N HIS A 190 20.05 -8.97 -13.11
CA HIS A 190 20.22 -10.42 -13.00
C HIS A 190 20.41 -10.86 -11.55
N LYS A 191 21.24 -10.15 -10.79
CA LYS A 191 21.51 -10.42 -9.37
C LYS A 191 20.25 -10.30 -8.53
N LEU A 192 19.45 -9.25 -8.71
CA LEU A 192 18.16 -9.06 -8.02
C LEU A 192 17.20 -10.22 -8.33
N LEU A 193 16.96 -10.52 -9.61
CA LEU A 193 16.03 -11.59 -10.01
C LEU A 193 16.48 -12.96 -9.51
N LYS A 194 17.78 -13.25 -9.56
CA LYS A 194 18.35 -14.49 -9.01
C LYS A 194 18.16 -14.58 -7.49
N GLY A 195 18.32 -13.46 -6.78
CA GLY A 195 18.03 -13.35 -5.35
C GLY A 195 16.57 -13.67 -5.03
N ARG A 196 15.62 -13.09 -5.77
CA ARG A 196 14.18 -13.36 -5.62
C ARG A 196 13.86 -14.84 -5.86
N LEU A 197 14.38 -15.42 -6.94
CA LEU A 197 14.17 -16.83 -7.25
C LEU A 197 14.72 -17.75 -6.15
N LYS A 198 15.91 -17.44 -5.62
CA LYS A 198 16.50 -18.18 -4.49
C LYS A 198 15.61 -18.11 -3.26
N GLY A 199 15.08 -16.92 -2.94
CA GLY A 199 14.10 -16.74 -1.86
C GLY A 199 12.85 -17.60 -2.03
N CYS A 200 12.22 -17.56 -3.21
CA CYS A 200 11.05 -18.37 -3.53
C CYS A 200 11.33 -19.87 -3.42
N ARG A 201 12.47 -20.35 -3.94
CA ARG A 201 12.88 -21.76 -3.84
C ARG A 201 13.08 -22.19 -2.39
N ASN A 202 13.75 -21.37 -1.59
CA ASN A 202 13.97 -21.66 -0.17
C ASN A 202 12.65 -21.77 0.59
N MET A 203 11.69 -20.87 0.33
CA MET A 203 10.35 -20.98 0.91
C MET A 203 9.62 -22.24 0.46
N ALA A 204 9.67 -22.59 -0.82
CA ALA A 204 9.03 -23.80 -1.35
C ALA A 204 9.60 -25.08 -0.72
N VAL A 205 10.92 -25.16 -0.53
CA VAL A 205 11.58 -26.28 0.16
C VAL A 205 11.14 -26.36 1.61
N ALA A 206 11.14 -25.24 2.34
CA ALA A 206 10.67 -25.19 3.73
C ALA A 206 9.19 -25.61 3.86
N TRP A 207 8.37 -25.30 2.85
CA TRP A 207 6.98 -25.75 2.77
C TRP A 207 6.88 -27.27 2.54
N GLY A 208 7.63 -27.80 1.59
CA GLY A 208 7.63 -29.24 1.27
C GLY A 208 8.15 -30.11 2.41
N THR A 209 9.15 -29.65 3.16
CA THR A 209 9.62 -30.34 4.38
C THR A 209 8.60 -30.26 5.52
N SER A 210 7.95 -29.10 5.71
CA SER A 210 6.90 -28.94 6.73
C SER A 210 5.63 -29.75 6.46
N LEU A 211 5.29 -29.99 5.18
CA LEU A 211 4.18 -30.88 4.82
C LEU A 211 4.52 -32.34 5.08
N ARG A 212 5.72 -32.79 4.71
CA ARG A 212 6.19 -34.16 5.00
C ARG A 212 6.22 -34.48 6.50
N GLY A 213 6.73 -33.55 7.33
CA GLY A 213 6.75 -33.72 8.79
C GLY A 213 5.35 -33.84 9.41
N ARG A 214 4.35 -33.15 8.84
CA ARG A 214 2.94 -33.25 9.30
C ARG A 214 2.25 -34.53 8.82
N GLN A 215 2.59 -35.01 7.62
CA GLN A 215 2.09 -36.29 7.13
C GLN A 215 2.57 -37.43 8.03
N THR A 216 3.86 -37.41 8.40
CA THR A 216 4.42 -38.41 9.31
C THR A 216 3.83 -38.36 10.73
N GLU A 217 3.44 -37.19 11.24
CA GLU A 217 2.74 -37.09 12.53
C GLU A 217 1.30 -37.63 12.47
N LEU A 218 0.59 -37.41 11.36
CA LEU A 218 -0.77 -37.93 11.15
C LEU A 218 -0.77 -39.45 10.88
N ASP A 219 0.28 -39.99 10.25
CA ASP A 219 0.42 -41.43 10.00
C ASP A 219 0.84 -42.21 11.27
N MET A 220 1.17 -41.51 12.37
CA MET A 220 1.53 -42.07 13.68
C MET A 220 0.40 -42.01 14.73
N THR A 221 -0.77 -41.48 14.35
CA THR A 221 -2.00 -41.41 15.18
C THR A 221 -3.11 -42.25 14.57
#